data_AF-A0A537VN89-F1
#
_entry.id   AF-A0A537VN89-F1
#
_cell.length_a   1.000
_cell.length_b   1.000
_cell.length_c   1.000
_cell.angle_alpha   90.00
_cell.angle_beta   90.00
_cell.angle_gamma   90.00
#
_symmetry.space_group_name_H-M   'P 1'
#
loop_
_entity.id
_entity.type
_entity.pdbx_description
1 polymer ?
#
loop_
_entity_poly.entity_id
_entity_poly.type
_entity_poly.pdbx_seq_one_letter_code
_entity_poly.pdbx_strand_id
1 'polypeptide(L)'
;MARRFVLRLTHAVDDVERIGVALTVGSTAIASGIDVELWLVHDAVSLGEPGLIETLRLEHSPPLAELWETIVSAGRVYACSQCLLRRGIGAETLRPGVTQAGAAALVASLAEEGAVALEF
;
A
#
# COMPACT_ATOMS: atom_id res chain seq x y z
N MET A 1 8.53 -6.54 -21.91
CA MET A 1 7.73 -7.01 -20.75
C MET A 1 7.53 -5.84 -19.82
N ALA A 2 6.30 -5.58 -19.38
CA ALA A 2 6.05 -4.62 -18.32
C ALA A 2 6.54 -5.22 -16.99
N ARG A 3 7.18 -4.41 -16.15
CA ARG A 3 7.68 -4.82 -14.84
C ARG A 3 6.67 -4.34 -13.80
N ARG A 4 6.23 -5.23 -12.91
CA ARG A 4 5.30 -4.90 -11.82
C ARG A 4 5.93 -5.17 -10.46
N PHE A 5 5.76 -4.23 -9.53
CA PHE A 5 6.09 -4.41 -8.14
C PHE A 5 4.83 -4.64 -7.30
N VAL A 6 4.85 -5.71 -6.50
CA VAL A 6 3.84 -6.01 -5.49
C VAL A 6 4.47 -5.68 -4.13
N LEU A 7 4.16 -4.49 -3.62
CA LEU A 7 4.70 -3.99 -2.36
C LEU A 7 3.74 -4.35 -1.25
N ARG A 8 4.16 -5.21 -0.31
CA ARG A 8 3.37 -5.55 0.87
C ARG A 8 3.82 -4.70 2.03
N LEU A 9 2.94 -3.86 2.54
CA LEU A 9 3.19 -3.09 3.75
C LEU A 9 2.46 -3.75 4.91
N THR A 10 3.19 -4.00 5.99
CA THR A 10 2.70 -4.80 7.13
C THR A 10 2.48 -3.97 8.41
N HIS A 11 3.12 -2.80 8.50
CA HIS A 11 3.06 -1.92 9.68
C HIS A 11 2.23 -0.65 9.43
N ALA A 12 1.76 -0.07 10.52
CA ALA A 12 1.07 1.22 10.55
C ALA A 12 1.83 2.18 11.48
N VAL A 13 1.13 2.83 12.41
CA VAL A 13 1.69 3.84 13.31
C VAL A 13 2.79 3.33 14.23
N ASP A 14 2.93 2.01 14.35
CA ASP A 14 3.96 1.34 15.15
C ASP A 14 5.36 1.39 14.51
N ASP A 15 5.45 1.56 13.18
CA ASP A 15 6.71 1.72 12.46
C ASP A 15 6.53 2.66 11.24
N VAL A 16 6.60 3.96 11.51
CA VAL A 16 6.40 5.00 10.49
C VAL A 16 7.54 5.02 9.46
N GLU A 17 8.75 4.62 9.83
CA GLU A 17 9.90 4.56 8.92
C GLU A 17 9.64 3.54 7.81
N ARG A 18 9.14 2.36 8.19
CA ARG A 18 8.80 1.29 7.25
C ARG A 18 7.68 1.68 6.27
N ILE A 19 6.69 2.45 6.73
CA ILE A 19 5.71 3.09 5.83
C ILE A 19 6.43 4.01 4.85
N GLY A 20 7.28 4.93 5.35
CA GLY A 20 7.97 5.90 4.53
C GLY A 20 8.85 5.27 3.45
N VAL A 21 9.58 4.21 3.79
CA VAL A 21 10.39 3.44 2.84
C VAL A 21 9.49 2.79 1.77
N ALA A 22 8.41 2.11 2.17
CA ALA A 22 7.50 1.47 1.23
C ALA A 22 6.87 2.46 0.24
N LEU A 23 6.39 3.60 0.73
CA LEU A 23 5.78 4.64 -0.10
C LEU A 23 6.81 5.31 -1.02
N THR A 24 8.02 5.56 -0.52
CA THR A 24 9.11 6.12 -1.34
C THR A 24 9.49 5.17 -2.48
N VAL A 25 9.64 3.88 -2.19
CA VAL A 25 9.91 2.85 -3.21
C VAL A 25 8.77 2.79 -4.23
N GLY A 26 7.52 2.77 -3.78
CA GLY A 26 6.35 2.73 -4.66
C GLY A 26 6.25 3.93 -5.59
N SER A 27 6.33 5.15 -5.05
CA SER A 27 6.28 6.37 -5.86
C SER A 27 7.44 6.49 -6.83
N THR A 28 8.65 6.04 -6.43
CA THR A 28 9.82 6.02 -7.32
C THR A 28 9.67 5.00 -8.45
N ALA A 29 9.09 3.82 -8.17
CA ALA A 29 8.80 2.81 -9.17
C ALA A 29 7.80 3.33 -10.21
N ILE A 30 6.72 3.99 -9.77
CA ILE A 30 5.75 4.64 -10.65
C ILE A 30 6.43 5.70 -11.53
N ALA A 31 7.25 6.57 -10.95
CA ALA A 31 8.00 7.58 -11.70
C ALA A 31 8.97 6.97 -12.72
N SER A 32 9.38 5.72 -12.51
CA SER A 32 10.24 4.94 -13.40
C SER A 32 9.46 4.11 -14.44
N GLY A 33 8.14 4.26 -14.51
CA GLY A 33 7.28 3.52 -15.44
C GLY A 33 7.06 2.05 -15.06
N ILE A 34 7.24 1.69 -13.79
CA ILE A 34 6.98 0.35 -13.25
C ILE A 34 5.58 0.36 -12.63
N ASP A 35 4.76 -0.64 -12.97
CA ASP A 35 3.43 -0.79 -12.38
C ASP A 35 3.56 -1.15 -10.89
N VAL A 36 2.76 -0.51 -10.03
CA VAL A 36 2.80 -0.76 -8.58
C VAL A 36 1.44 -1.22 -8.07
N GLU A 37 1.48 -2.31 -7.30
CA GLU A 37 0.40 -2.73 -6.42
C GLU A 37 0.87 -2.65 -4.97
N LEU A 38 0.27 -1.75 -4.20
CA LEU A 38 0.49 -1.66 -2.77
C LEU A 38 -0.56 -2.48 -2.02
N TRP A 39 -0.10 -3.51 -1.32
CA TRP A 39 -0.92 -4.40 -0.50
C TRP A 39 -0.76 -4.06 0.97
N LEU A 40 -1.80 -3.48 1.56
CA LEU A 40 -1.92 -3.28 3.00
C LEU A 40 -2.34 -4.60 3.64
N VAL A 41 -1.44 -5.17 4.43
CA VAL A 41 -1.67 -6.39 5.21
C VAL A 41 -1.33 -6.13 6.67
N HIS A 42 -1.75 -7.02 7.58
CA HIS A 42 -1.59 -6.82 9.02
C HIS A 42 -2.10 -5.45 9.47
N ASP A 43 -1.32 -4.66 10.20
CA ASP A 43 -1.72 -3.37 10.76
C ASP A 43 -1.84 -2.27 9.71
N ALA A 44 -1.11 -2.39 8.60
CA ALA A 44 -1.11 -1.40 7.53
C ALA A 44 -2.49 -1.14 6.92
N VAL A 45 -3.48 -2.02 7.10
CA VAL A 45 -4.84 -1.78 6.60
C VAL A 45 -5.49 -0.53 7.19
N SER A 46 -5.08 -0.08 8.38
CA SER A 46 -5.57 1.19 8.95
C SER A 46 -5.11 2.41 8.13
N LEU A 47 -4.04 2.30 7.35
CA LEU A 47 -3.59 3.37 6.44
C LEU A 47 -4.58 3.59 5.28
N GLY A 48 -5.44 2.62 5.01
CA GLY A 48 -6.54 2.75 4.04
C GLY A 48 -7.72 3.58 4.56
N GLU A 49 -7.78 3.89 5.86
CA GLU A 49 -8.79 4.77 6.42
C GLU A 49 -8.46 6.25 6.12
N PRO A 50 -9.46 7.11 5.84
CA PRO A 50 -9.24 8.53 5.65
C PRO A 50 -8.58 9.19 6.86
N GLY A 51 -7.57 10.02 6.62
CA GLY A 51 -6.97 10.89 7.64
C GLY A 51 -5.76 10.30 8.38
N LEU A 52 -5.57 8.96 8.41
CA LEU A 52 -4.46 8.38 9.17
C LEU A 52 -3.11 8.76 8.55
N ILE A 53 -2.90 8.49 7.26
CA ILE A 53 -1.66 8.79 6.54
C ILE A 53 -1.29 10.28 6.66
N GLU A 54 -2.29 11.16 6.59
CA GLU A 54 -2.12 12.61 6.67
C GLU A 54 -1.63 13.09 8.04
N THR A 55 -1.79 12.29 9.10
CA THR A 55 -1.28 12.60 10.45
C THR A 55 0.18 12.19 10.64
N LEU A 56 0.71 11.30 9.81
CA LEU A 56 2.04 10.72 10.00
C LEU A 56 3.13 11.69 9.56
N ARG A 57 4.23 11.71 10.31
CA ARG A 57 5.42 12.53 10.02
C ARG A 57 6.66 11.65 10.16
N LEU A 58 7.57 11.78 9.22
CA LEU A 58 8.86 11.11 9.22
C LEU A 58 9.93 12.13 8.87
N GLU A 59 10.93 12.30 9.74
CA GLU A 59 12.03 13.21 9.48
C GLU A 59 12.82 12.77 8.25
N HIS A 60 13.31 13.73 7.46
CA HIS A 60 14.08 13.49 6.23
C HIS A 60 13.34 12.71 5.11
N SER A 61 12.02 12.57 5.20
CA SER A 61 11.18 11.99 4.15
C SER A 61 10.35 13.07 3.45
N PRO A 62 10.03 12.94 2.15
CA PRO A 62 8.89 13.63 1.57
C PRO A 62 7.61 13.37 2.40
N PRO A 63 6.62 14.28 2.37
CA PRO A 63 5.37 14.08 3.09
C PRO A 63 4.70 12.75 2.69
N LEU A 64 4.42 11.90 3.68
CA LEU A 64 3.88 10.56 3.41
C LEU A 64 2.54 10.59 2.68
N ALA A 65 1.72 11.61 2.93
CA ALA A 65 0.48 11.85 2.20
C ALA A 65 0.71 12.09 0.71
N GLU A 66 1.73 12.83 0.31
CA GLU A 66 2.03 13.09 -1.10
C GLU A 66 2.53 11.82 -1.82
N LEU A 67 3.36 11.03 -1.13
CA LEU A 67 3.80 9.74 -1.65
C LEU A 67 2.62 8.76 -1.79
N TRP A 68 1.72 8.74 -0.80
CA TRP A 68 0.51 7.95 -0.84
C TRP A 68 -0.40 8.33 -2.01
N GLU A 69 -0.67 9.63 -2.21
CA GLU A 69 -1.48 10.12 -3.32
C GLU A 69 -0.89 9.75 -4.69
N THR A 70 0.43 9.76 -4.82
CA THR A 70 1.11 9.28 -6.03
C THR A 70 0.76 7.83 -6.34
N ILE A 71 0.79 6.96 -5.32
CA ILE A 71 0.49 5.53 -5.49
C ILE A 71 -1.01 5.32 -5.73
N VAL A 72 -1.88 6.02 -5.03
CA VAL A 72 -3.33 5.90 -5.23
C VAL A 72 -3.76 6.37 -6.62
N SER A 73 -3.16 7.43 -7.14
CA SER A 73 -3.54 8.00 -8.44
C SER A 73 -2.99 7.25 -9.65
N ALA A 74 -1.81 6.63 -9.53
CA ALA A 74 -1.13 5.99 -10.66
C ALA A 74 -0.88 4.48 -10.49
N GLY A 75 -1.08 3.94 -9.29
CA GLY A 75 -0.96 2.52 -8.98
C GLY A 75 -2.29 1.88 -8.58
N ARG A 76 -2.21 0.75 -7.88
CA ARG A 76 -3.37 0.10 -7.25
C ARG A 76 -3.09 -0.14 -5.78
N VAL A 77 -4.05 0.16 -4.91
CA VAL A 77 -3.94 -0.07 -3.47
C VAL A 77 -5.00 -1.06 -3.02
N TYR A 78 -4.56 -2.13 -2.37
CA TYR A 78 -5.41 -3.18 -1.84
C TYR A 78 -5.32 -3.26 -0.32
N ALA A 79 -6.47 -3.41 0.33
CA ALA A 79 -6.55 -3.69 1.76
C ALA A 79 -7.00 -5.15 1.97
N CYS A 80 -6.23 -5.91 2.74
CA CYS A 80 -6.53 -7.31 3.00
C CYS A 80 -7.84 -7.45 3.80
N SER A 81 -8.84 -8.08 3.20
CA SER A 81 -10.16 -8.37 3.79
C SER A 81 -10.10 -8.97 5.20
N GLN A 82 -9.22 -9.95 5.43
CA GLN A 82 -9.10 -10.59 6.75
C GLN A 82 -8.40 -9.69 7.77
N CYS A 83 -7.48 -8.83 7.33
CA CYS A 83 -6.80 -7.88 8.21
C CYS A 83 -7.74 -6.75 8.63
N LEU A 84 -8.60 -6.28 7.72
CA LEU A 84 -9.69 -5.33 8.01
C LEU A 84 -10.67 -5.92 9.04
N LEU A 85 -11.14 -7.14 8.79
CA LEU A 85 -12.07 -7.83 9.69
C LEU A 85 -11.51 -7.98 11.12
N ARG A 86 -10.23 -8.33 11.26
CA ARG A 86 -9.57 -8.47 12.57
C ARG A 86 -9.45 -7.14 13.34
N ARG A 87 -9.53 -6.00 12.65
CA ARG A 87 -9.45 -4.65 13.24
C ARG A 87 -10.81 -3.96 13.32
N GLY A 88 -11.88 -4.62 12.88
CA GLY A 88 -13.23 -4.05 12.87
C GLY A 88 -13.39 -2.89 11.88
N ILE A 89 -12.56 -2.84 10.83
CA ILE A 89 -12.62 -1.80 9.80
C ILE A 89 -13.55 -2.30 8.68
N GLY A 90 -14.58 -1.52 8.37
CA GLY A 90 -15.53 -1.81 7.29
C GLY A 90 -14.93 -1.46 5.92
N ALA A 91 -15.26 -2.24 4.88
CA ALA A 91 -14.78 -1.94 3.53
C ALA A 91 -15.29 -0.56 3.03
N GLU A 92 -16.47 -0.18 3.49
CA GLU A 92 -17.14 1.08 3.21
C GLU A 92 -16.48 2.30 3.88
N THR A 93 -15.63 2.09 4.88
CA THR A 93 -14.90 3.17 5.55
C THR A 93 -13.56 3.47 4.88
N LEU A 94 -13.14 2.66 3.92
CA LEU A 94 -11.91 2.86 3.17
C LEU A 94 -12.00 4.11 2.29
N ARG A 95 -10.89 4.82 2.20
CA ARG A 95 -10.79 6.00 1.33
C ARG A 95 -10.90 5.61 -0.16
N PRO A 96 -11.38 6.53 -1.03
CA PRO A 96 -11.36 6.31 -2.47
C PRO A 96 -9.97 5.91 -2.98
N GLY A 97 -9.93 4.95 -3.90
CA GLY A 97 -8.70 4.42 -4.47
C GLY A 97 -8.07 3.24 -3.69
N VAL A 98 -8.61 2.89 -2.51
CA VAL A 98 -8.26 1.67 -1.79
C VAL A 98 -9.36 0.63 -1.96
N THR A 99 -9.00 -0.57 -2.41
CA THR A 99 -9.95 -1.66 -2.66
C THR A 99 -9.75 -2.80 -1.68
N GLN A 100 -10.82 -3.27 -1.03
CA GLN A 100 -10.75 -4.50 -0.25
C GLN A 100 -10.49 -5.70 -1.19
N ALA A 101 -9.47 -6.51 -0.89
CA ALA A 101 -9.16 -7.73 -1.62
C ALA A 101 -8.74 -8.89 -0.71
N GLY A 102 -8.85 -10.12 -1.21
CA GLY A 102 -8.52 -11.35 -0.48
C GLY A 102 -7.24 -12.02 -0.98
N ALA A 103 -6.84 -13.09 -0.29
CA ALA A 103 -5.62 -13.85 -0.60
C ALA A 103 -5.56 -14.35 -2.05
N ALA A 104 -6.70 -14.73 -2.65
CA ALA A 104 -6.73 -15.17 -4.05
C ALA A 104 -6.26 -14.08 -5.03
N ALA A 105 -6.63 -12.82 -4.77
CA ALA A 105 -6.18 -11.69 -5.60
C ALA A 105 -4.68 -11.41 -5.39
N LEU A 106 -4.18 -11.49 -4.15
CA LEU A 106 -2.74 -11.35 -3.89
C LEU A 106 -1.94 -12.46 -4.59
N VAL A 107 -2.41 -13.71 -4.53
CA VAL A 107 -1.76 -14.82 -5.25
C VAL A 107 -1.75 -14.56 -6.75
N ALA A 108 -2.84 -14.04 -7.32
CA ALA A 108 -2.89 -13.69 -8.75
C ALA A 108 -1.86 -12.60 -9.10
N SER A 109 -1.76 -11.55 -8.28
CA SER A 109 -0.76 -10.48 -8.46
C SER A 109 0.68 -11.01 -8.42
N LEU A 110 0.97 -11.92 -7.50
CA LEU A 110 2.29 -12.50 -7.32
C LEU A 110 2.65 -13.55 -8.38
N ALA A 111 1.64 -14.22 -8.95
CA ALA A 111 1.83 -15.23 -9.98
C ALA A 111 2.00 -14.65 -11.40
N GLU A 112 1.81 -13.34 -11.57
CA GLU A 112 2.03 -12.69 -12.86
C GLU A 112 3.51 -12.74 -13.26
N GLU A 113 3.77 -13.07 -14.52
CA GLU A 113 5.13 -13.18 -15.04
C GLU A 113 5.85 -11.82 -14.94
N GLY A 114 7.04 -11.83 -14.32
CA GLY A 114 7.82 -10.61 -14.10
C GLY A 114 7.40 -9.77 -12.89
N ALA A 115 6.46 -10.26 -12.06
CA ALA A 115 6.16 -9.65 -10.77
C ALA A 115 7.36 -9.75 -9.82
N VAL A 116 7.69 -8.64 -9.16
CA VAL A 116 8.67 -8.59 -8.08
C VAL A 116 7.94 -8.25 -6.79
N ALA A 117 8.05 -9.12 -5.79
CA ALA A 117 7.44 -8.91 -4.49
C ALA A 117 8.46 -8.35 -3.50
N LEU A 118 8.06 -7.30 -2.79
CA LEU A 118 8.82 -6.70 -1.69
C LEU A 118 7.90 -6.64 -0.47
N GLU A 119 8.45 -6.92 0.70
CA GLU A 119 7.76 -6.73 1.97
C GLU A 119 8.45 -5.65 2.77
N PHE A 120 7.64 -4.75 3.30
CA PHE A 120 8.02 -3.70 4.23
C PHE A 120 7.30 -3.98 5.55
#